data_AF-A0A934WGU9-F1
#
_entry.id   AF-A0A934WGU9-F1
#
_cell.length_a   1.000
_cell.length_b   1.000
_cell.length_c   1.000
_cell.angle_alpha   90.00
_cell.angle_beta   90.00
_cell.angle_gamma   90.00
#
_symmetry.space_group_name_H-M   'P 1'
#
loop_
_entity.id
_entity.type
_entity.pdbx_description
1 polymer ?
#
loop_
_entity_poly.entity_id
_entity_poly.type
_entity_poly.pdbx_seq_one_letter_code
_entity_poly.pdbx_strand_id
1 'polypeptide(L)'
;MGESKNEQQSGGKRATPFVQTYFHGTKVDLKMGDLIEVGFNSNYGQQKNARYIFLTATLDAAIWGAEIASGDEQERIYLVEPTGEIEDDPDLTDKKFSGNPTKSYRSTHPFRVVGEVTVWEGHSTEQVLTMKNHLEKLKEQGINSLND
;
A
#
# COMPACT_ATOMS: atom_id res chain seq x y z
N MET A 1 -34.50 -55.17 -7.33
CA MET A 1 -33.60 -54.81 -8.44
C MET A 1 -33.95 -53.39 -8.87
N GLY A 2 -32.97 -52.50 -8.83
CA GLY A 2 -33.13 -51.08 -9.13
C GLY A 2 -32.09 -50.25 -8.40
N GLU A 3 -30.82 -50.43 -8.79
CA GLU A 3 -29.63 -49.71 -8.32
C GLU A 3 -29.82 -48.19 -8.43
N SER A 4 -29.66 -47.45 -7.33
CA SER A 4 -28.48 -46.60 -7.06
C SER A 4 -27.94 -45.81 -8.25
N LYS A 5 -28.21 -44.51 -8.30
CA LYS A 5 -27.26 -43.53 -8.85
C LYS A 5 -27.05 -42.42 -7.82
N ASN A 6 -25.95 -42.58 -7.10
CA ASN A 6 -25.35 -41.62 -6.20
C ASN A 6 -24.64 -40.58 -7.08
N GLU A 7 -25.18 -39.37 -7.19
CA GLU A 7 -24.47 -38.25 -7.83
C GLU A 7 -23.39 -37.74 -6.87
N GLN A 8 -22.21 -38.34 -6.94
CA GLN A 8 -21.01 -37.74 -6.39
C GLN A 8 -20.65 -36.52 -7.23
N GLN A 9 -21.04 -35.33 -6.77
CA GLN A 9 -20.46 -34.09 -7.26
C GLN A 9 -18.98 -34.04 -6.85
N SER A 10 -18.11 -34.46 -7.76
CA SER A 10 -16.67 -34.20 -7.67
C SER A 10 -16.44 -32.70 -7.85
N GLY A 11 -16.42 -31.95 -6.75
CA GLY A 11 -15.91 -30.58 -6.70
C GLY A 11 -14.41 -30.60 -6.96
N GLY A 12 -14.01 -30.79 -8.21
CA GLY A 12 -12.61 -30.71 -8.64
C GLY A 12 -12.04 -29.34 -8.26
N LYS A 13 -10.89 -29.33 -7.58
CA LYS A 13 -10.14 -28.11 -7.30
C LYS A 13 -9.83 -27.42 -8.62
N ARG A 14 -10.64 -26.42 -8.98
CA ARG A 14 -10.37 -25.56 -10.14
C ARG A 14 -9.16 -24.69 -9.81
N ALA A 15 -8.26 -24.52 -10.78
CA ALA A 15 -7.19 -23.55 -10.66
C ALA A 15 -7.82 -22.16 -10.45
N THR A 16 -7.41 -21.46 -9.40
CA THR A 16 -7.79 -20.07 -9.16
C THR A 16 -6.66 -19.16 -9.62
N PRO A 17 -6.96 -18.02 -10.25
CA PRO A 17 -5.93 -17.06 -10.63
C PRO A 17 -5.24 -16.49 -9.38
N PHE A 18 -3.98 -16.08 -9.53
CA PHE A 18 -3.29 -15.32 -8.50
C PHE A 18 -3.95 -13.94 -8.34
N VAL A 19 -4.22 -13.53 -7.11
CA VAL A 19 -4.82 -12.23 -6.82
C VAL A 19 -3.75 -11.15 -7.02
N GLN A 20 -4.11 -10.08 -7.72
CA GLN A 20 -3.20 -8.95 -7.90
C GLN A 20 -2.79 -8.39 -6.53
N THR A 21 -1.49 -8.40 -6.28
CA THR A 21 -0.88 -7.92 -5.04
C THR A 21 -0.10 -6.63 -5.32
N TYR A 22 -0.01 -5.76 -4.32
CA TYR A 22 0.68 -4.47 -4.38
C TYR A 22 1.63 -4.32 -3.19
N PHE A 23 2.43 -3.26 -3.20
CA PHE A 23 3.32 -2.90 -2.11
C PHE A 23 2.72 -1.80 -1.24
N HIS A 24 2.94 -1.90 0.07
CA HIS A 24 2.66 -0.86 1.05
C HIS A 24 3.91 -0.62 1.89
N GLY A 25 4.59 0.49 1.65
CA GLY A 25 5.71 0.94 2.47
C GLY A 25 5.21 1.62 3.73
N THR A 26 5.74 1.27 4.90
CA THR A 26 5.32 1.80 6.20
C THR A 26 6.43 1.68 7.25
N LYS A 27 6.17 2.20 8.45
CA LYS A 27 6.94 1.95 9.67
C LYS A 27 6.16 1.15 10.71
N VAL A 28 4.92 0.78 10.41
CA VAL A 28 4.09 -0.01 11.32
C VAL A 28 4.51 -1.47 11.28
N ASP A 29 4.67 -2.07 12.46
CA ASP A 29 4.93 -3.50 12.63
C ASP A 29 3.63 -4.30 12.47
N LEU A 30 3.45 -4.91 11.31
CA LEU A 30 2.27 -5.65 10.87
C LEU A 30 2.62 -7.12 10.65
N LYS A 31 1.63 -7.98 10.79
CA LYS A 31 1.72 -9.42 10.59
C LYS A 31 0.90 -9.84 9.39
N MET A 32 1.25 -10.99 8.81
CA MET A 32 0.39 -11.60 7.80
C MET A 32 -1.04 -11.79 8.32
N GLY A 33 -2.01 -11.40 7.51
CA GLY A 33 -3.43 -11.41 7.85
C GLY A 33 -3.94 -10.11 8.46
N ASP A 34 -3.07 -9.21 8.92
CA ASP A 34 -3.49 -7.91 9.44
C ASP A 34 -4.15 -7.07 8.34
N LEU A 35 -5.06 -6.19 8.77
CA LEU A 35 -5.71 -5.20 7.92
C LEU A 35 -5.08 -3.83 8.16
N ILE A 36 -4.65 -3.19 7.08
CA ILE A 36 -4.25 -1.79 7.05
C ILE A 36 -5.51 -0.99 6.75
N GLU A 37 -5.88 -0.07 7.64
CA GLU A 37 -7.11 0.70 7.56
C GLU A 37 -6.83 2.20 7.68
N VAL A 38 -7.84 3.01 7.37
CA VAL A 38 -7.74 4.45 7.54
C VAL A 38 -7.65 4.79 9.04
N GLY A 39 -6.70 5.65 9.42
CA GLY A 39 -6.51 6.17 10.78
C GLY A 39 -5.83 5.22 11.78
N PHE A 40 -6.02 3.91 11.66
CA PHE A 40 -5.32 2.88 12.46
C PHE A 40 -4.31 2.13 11.58
N ASN A 41 -3.08 1.98 12.05
CA ASN A 41 -2.01 1.23 11.35
C ASN A 41 -1.62 1.74 9.95
N SER A 42 -2.06 2.93 9.54
CA SER A 42 -1.53 3.63 8.36
C SER A 42 -0.29 4.44 8.74
N ASN A 43 0.55 4.80 7.76
CA ASN A 43 1.78 5.62 7.90
C ASN A 43 1.60 6.97 8.61
N TYR A 44 0.36 7.33 8.93
CA TYR A 44 -0.07 8.63 9.38
C TYR A 44 -0.56 8.61 10.83
N GLY A 45 0.09 7.84 11.71
CA GLY A 45 -0.26 7.69 13.12
C GLY A 45 -0.94 8.93 13.75
N GLN A 46 -2.07 8.71 14.43
CA GLN A 46 -2.90 9.75 15.07
C GLN A 46 -3.36 10.95 14.20
N GLN A 47 -3.24 10.93 12.87
CA GLN A 47 -4.05 11.83 12.04
C GLN A 47 -5.51 11.34 12.08
N LYS A 48 -6.29 11.91 13.01
CA LYS A 48 -7.73 11.66 13.18
C LYS A 48 -8.58 11.90 11.92
N ASN A 49 -7.98 12.43 10.84
CA ASN A 49 -8.65 12.82 9.60
C ASN A 49 -8.09 12.17 8.33
N ALA A 50 -7.14 11.22 8.42
CA ALA A 50 -6.71 10.50 7.22
C ALA A 50 -7.96 9.90 6.54
N ARG A 51 -8.06 10.05 5.22
CA ARG A 51 -9.21 9.54 4.43
C ARG A 51 -8.88 8.31 3.61
N TYR A 52 -7.60 8.17 3.29
CA TYR A 52 -7.11 7.15 2.38
C TYR A 52 -5.92 6.39 2.97
N ILE A 53 -5.75 5.18 2.48
CA ILE A 53 -4.54 4.36 2.63
C ILE A 53 -3.93 4.12 1.25
N PHE A 54 -2.62 3.96 1.19
CA PHE A 54 -1.85 4.02 -0.05
C PHE A 54 -1.19 2.69 -0.38
N LEU A 55 -1.11 2.36 -1.65
CA LEU A 55 -0.43 1.18 -2.17
C LEU A 55 0.13 1.47 -3.55
N THR A 56 1.11 0.68 -4.00
CA THR A 56 1.74 0.90 -5.30
C THR A 56 2.10 -0.41 -5.98
N ALA A 57 2.12 -0.40 -7.32
CA ALA A 57 2.62 -1.53 -8.10
C ALA A 57 4.13 -1.43 -8.41
N THR A 58 4.85 -0.43 -7.88
CA THR A 58 6.32 -0.30 -8.03
C THR A 58 7.02 -0.37 -6.68
N LEU A 59 8.13 -1.11 -6.63
CA LEU A 59 8.92 -1.25 -5.39
C LEU A 59 9.54 0.09 -4.97
N ASP A 60 10.04 0.88 -5.92
CA ASP A 60 10.65 2.19 -5.67
C ASP A 60 9.72 3.15 -4.93
N ALA A 61 8.45 3.25 -5.35
CA ALA A 61 7.47 4.09 -4.67
C ALA A 61 7.13 3.54 -3.26
N ALA A 62 7.18 2.23 -3.06
CA ALA A 62 6.97 1.63 -1.75
C ALA A 62 8.15 1.89 -0.81
N ILE A 63 9.39 1.86 -1.32
CA ILE A 63 10.59 2.24 -0.58
C ILE A 63 10.45 3.68 -0.10
N TRP A 64 10.10 4.62 -0.98
CA TRP A 64 9.81 6.00 -0.59
C TRP A 64 8.75 6.07 0.50
N GLY A 65 7.63 5.35 0.33
CA GLY A 65 6.55 5.29 1.31
C GLY A 65 7.01 4.84 2.69
N ALA A 66 7.93 3.88 2.79
CA ALA A 66 8.49 3.42 4.05
C ALA A 66 9.48 4.45 4.66
N GLU A 67 10.39 4.98 3.85
CA GLU A 67 11.46 5.88 4.31
C GLU A 67 10.95 7.25 4.79
N ILE A 68 9.88 7.75 4.19
CA ILE A 68 9.25 9.02 4.54
C ILE A 68 8.04 8.86 5.48
N ALA A 69 7.66 7.62 5.82
CA ALA A 69 6.62 7.38 6.81
C ALA A 69 6.97 8.05 8.15
N SER A 70 5.92 8.50 8.84
CA SER A 70 6.07 9.13 10.15
C SER A 70 6.46 8.10 11.21
N GLY A 71 7.20 8.55 12.22
CA GLY A 71 7.66 7.72 13.34
C GLY A 71 9.10 7.25 13.22
N ASP A 72 9.60 6.70 14.33
CA ASP A 72 10.99 6.28 14.50
C ASP A 72 11.17 4.76 14.43
N GLU A 73 10.08 4.04 14.15
CA GLU A 73 10.10 2.59 13.94
C GLU A 73 10.79 2.23 12.61
N GLN A 74 11.16 0.96 12.49
CA GLN A 74 11.87 0.43 11.32
C GLN A 74 11.02 0.51 10.05
N GLU A 75 11.64 0.93 8.93
CA GLU A 75 11.04 0.91 7.60
C GLU A 75 10.74 -0.53 7.15
N ARG A 76 9.52 -0.73 6.63
CA ARG A 76 9.01 -2.03 6.18
C ARG A 76 8.20 -1.89 4.90
N ILE A 77 8.20 -2.94 4.09
CA ILE A 77 7.42 -2.99 2.85
C ILE A 77 6.58 -4.27 2.86
N TYR A 78 5.27 -4.13 2.89
CA TYR A 78 4.35 -5.25 2.87
C TYR A 78 3.79 -5.53 1.48
N LEU A 79 3.57 -6.81 1.19
CA LEU A 79 2.73 -7.27 0.10
C LEU A 79 1.29 -7.25 0.57
N VAL A 80 0.42 -6.56 -0.16
CA VAL A 80 -0.97 -6.33 0.25
C VAL A 80 -1.97 -6.61 -0.87
N GLU A 81 -3.11 -7.16 -0.48
CA GLU A 81 -4.28 -7.33 -1.34
C GLU A 81 -5.34 -6.29 -0.96
N PRO A 82 -5.80 -5.44 -1.89
CA PRO A 82 -6.90 -4.53 -1.61
C PRO A 82 -8.20 -5.30 -1.41
N THR A 83 -8.98 -4.91 -0.40
CA THR A 83 -10.29 -5.53 -0.14
C THR A 83 -11.44 -4.86 -0.88
N GLY A 84 -11.18 -3.75 -1.57
CA GLY A 84 -12.14 -3.01 -2.37
C GLY A 84 -11.47 -2.19 -3.47
N GLU A 85 -12.18 -1.18 -3.97
CA GLU A 85 -11.71 -0.37 -5.10
C GLU A 85 -10.48 0.47 -4.72
N ILE A 86 -9.59 0.66 -5.70
CA ILE A 86 -8.44 1.55 -5.63
C ILE A 86 -8.53 2.57 -6.75
N GLU A 87 -8.03 3.77 -6.51
CA GLU A 87 -7.96 4.84 -7.51
C GLU A 87 -6.54 5.42 -7.57
N ASP A 88 -6.20 6.05 -8.69
CA ASP A 88 -4.90 6.71 -8.86
C ASP A 88 -4.68 7.76 -7.75
N ASP A 89 -3.47 7.79 -7.18
CA ASP A 89 -3.10 8.82 -6.20
C ASP A 89 -2.98 10.17 -6.93
N PRO A 90 -3.83 11.16 -6.58
CA PRO A 90 -3.82 12.45 -7.25
C PRO A 90 -2.59 13.28 -6.91
N ASP A 91 -1.78 12.96 -5.89
CA ASP A 91 -0.52 13.66 -5.64
C ASP A 91 0.62 13.17 -6.54
N LEU A 92 0.48 11.98 -7.12
CA LEU A 92 1.52 11.32 -7.92
C LEU A 92 1.12 11.10 -9.39
N THR A 93 -0.13 11.38 -9.74
CA THR A 93 -0.69 11.20 -11.09
C THR A 93 -0.89 12.54 -11.79
N ASP A 94 -0.48 12.63 -13.06
CA ASP A 94 -0.61 13.83 -13.90
C ASP A 94 -0.06 15.12 -13.26
N LYS A 95 1.03 14.98 -12.49
CA LYS A 95 1.78 16.11 -11.91
C LYS A 95 2.97 16.48 -12.77
N LYS A 96 4.13 15.93 -12.41
CA LYS A 96 5.39 16.20 -13.13
C LYS A 96 5.46 15.47 -14.46
N PHE A 97 4.80 14.32 -14.55
CA PHE A 97 4.75 13.46 -15.72
C PHE A 97 3.30 13.08 -16.01
N SER A 98 2.98 12.81 -17.29
CA SER A 98 1.65 12.39 -17.69
C SER A 98 1.37 10.95 -17.24
N GLY A 99 0.12 10.71 -16.81
CA GLY A 99 -0.37 9.46 -16.26
C GLY A 99 0.17 9.15 -14.86
N ASN A 100 0.10 7.87 -14.51
CA ASN A 100 0.59 7.33 -13.24
C ASN A 100 1.82 6.43 -13.48
N PRO A 101 3.04 7.01 -13.61
CA PRO A 101 4.26 6.25 -13.87
C PRO A 101 4.74 5.44 -12.66
N THR A 102 4.50 5.94 -11.44
CA THR A 102 4.86 5.24 -10.19
C THR A 102 3.86 4.15 -9.82
N LYS A 103 2.73 4.06 -10.54
CA LYS A 103 1.63 3.14 -10.26
C LYS A 103 1.19 3.24 -8.80
N SER A 104 1.06 4.46 -8.32
CA SER A 104 0.66 4.75 -6.94
C SER A 104 -0.84 4.99 -6.87
N TYR A 105 -1.47 4.36 -5.88
CA TYR A 105 -2.91 4.32 -5.73
C TYR A 105 -3.29 4.62 -4.28
N ARG A 106 -4.55 4.97 -4.10
CA ARG A 106 -5.17 5.17 -2.80
C ARG A 106 -6.50 4.44 -2.71
N SER A 107 -6.94 4.15 -1.49
CA SER A 107 -8.23 3.53 -1.22
C SER A 107 -8.79 3.95 0.13
N THR A 108 -10.11 3.91 0.27
CA THR A 108 -10.81 3.98 1.55
C THR A 108 -11.09 2.59 2.12
N HIS A 109 -10.92 1.53 1.33
CA HIS A 109 -11.12 0.14 1.76
C HIS A 109 -9.81 -0.44 2.31
N PRO A 110 -9.87 -1.31 3.32
CA PRO A 110 -8.67 -1.91 3.91
C PRO A 110 -7.80 -2.70 2.93
N PHE A 111 -6.53 -2.88 3.28
CA PHE A 111 -5.64 -3.82 2.60
C PHE A 111 -5.27 -4.97 3.53
N ARG A 112 -5.30 -6.20 3.03
CA ARG A 112 -4.84 -7.37 3.77
C ARG A 112 -3.36 -7.60 3.53
N VAL A 113 -2.57 -7.69 4.59
CA VAL A 113 -1.16 -8.09 4.51
C VAL A 113 -1.06 -9.57 4.17
N VAL A 114 -0.39 -9.89 3.07
CA VAL A 114 -0.17 -11.26 2.58
C VAL A 114 1.31 -11.66 2.54
N GLY A 115 2.21 -10.73 2.88
CA GLY A 115 3.64 -10.98 3.01
C GLY A 115 4.42 -9.71 3.30
N GLU A 116 5.74 -9.85 3.43
CA GLU A 116 6.69 -8.75 3.64
C GLU A 116 7.86 -8.92 2.68
N VAL A 117 8.31 -7.81 2.08
CA VAL A 117 9.54 -7.75 1.29
C VAL A 117 10.69 -7.47 2.24
N THR A 118 11.52 -8.48 2.49
CA THR A 118 12.62 -8.39 3.46
C THR A 118 13.97 -8.01 2.85
N VAL A 119 14.08 -8.05 1.52
CA VAL A 119 15.32 -7.74 0.79
C VAL A 119 15.02 -6.64 -0.22
N TRP A 120 15.43 -5.44 0.11
CA TRP A 120 15.33 -4.26 -0.74
C TRP A 120 16.47 -3.30 -0.39
N GLU A 121 16.87 -2.49 -1.36
CA GLU A 121 17.89 -1.45 -1.19
C GLU A 121 17.18 -0.11 -1.06
N GLY A 122 17.41 0.57 0.06
CA GLY A 122 16.88 1.91 0.29
C GLY A 122 17.64 2.98 -0.49
N HIS A 123 17.09 4.18 -0.49
CA HIS A 123 17.78 5.36 -1.00
C HIS A 123 18.91 5.77 -0.05
N SER A 124 19.84 6.57 -0.56
CA SER A 124 20.88 7.15 0.30
C SER A 124 20.26 8.06 1.37
N THR A 125 20.89 8.11 2.55
CA THR A 125 20.44 9.00 3.64
C THR A 125 20.33 10.46 3.19
N GLU A 126 21.20 10.93 2.29
CA GLU A 126 21.15 12.28 1.73
C GLU A 126 19.90 12.49 0.86
N GLN A 127 19.54 11.52 0.02
CA GLN A 127 18.32 11.59 -0.79
C GLN A 127 17.06 11.62 0.09
N VAL A 128 16.98 10.75 1.10
CA VAL A 128 15.84 10.70 2.02
C VAL A 128 15.71 12.01 2.80
N LEU A 129 16.82 12.54 3.30
CA LEU A 129 16.84 13.82 4.01
C LEU A 129 16.41 14.97 3.10
N THR A 130 16.91 15.00 1.86
CA THR A 130 16.53 16.02 0.87
C THR A 130 15.03 15.98 0.59
N MET A 131 14.45 14.79 0.45
CA MET A 131 13.02 14.62 0.22
C MET A 131 12.19 15.07 1.43
N LYS A 132 12.55 14.65 2.65
CA LYS A 132 11.86 15.07 3.88
C LYS A 132 11.87 16.59 4.03
N ASN A 133 13.02 17.22 3.86
CA ASN A 133 13.16 18.68 3.88
C ASN A 133 12.33 19.37 2.79
N HIS A 134 12.17 18.75 1.61
CA HIS A 134 11.35 19.29 0.55
C HIS A 134 9.86 19.25 0.91
N LEU A 135 9.38 18.12 1.46
CA LEU A 135 8.00 17.96 1.93
C LEU A 135 7.66 18.95 3.06
N GLU A 136 8.59 19.17 4.00
CA GLU A 136 8.43 20.18 5.06
C GLU A 136 8.30 21.60 4.48
N LYS A 137 9.13 21.98 3.51
CA LYS A 137 9.03 23.29 2.85
C LYS A 137 7.72 23.48 2.10
N LEU A 138 7.19 22.45 1.44
CA LEU A 138 5.88 22.53 0.77
C LEU A 138 4.77 22.81 1.80
N LYS A 139 4.82 22.12 2.94
CA LYS A 139 3.89 22.34 4.05
C LYS A 139 3.98 23.76 4.62
N GLU A 140 5.19 24.29 4.82
CA GLU A 140 5.40 25.69 5.25
C GLU A 140 4.84 26.72 4.25
N GLN A 141 4.84 26.38 2.96
CA GLN A 141 4.27 27.21 1.90
C GLN A 141 2.74 27.06 1.76
N GLY A 142 2.10 26.23 2.58
CA GLY A 142 0.67 25.95 2.51
C GLY A 142 0.25 25.06 1.32
N ILE A 143 1.22 24.39 0.68
CA ILE A 143 0.95 23.38 -0.34
C ILE A 143 0.70 22.06 0.38
N ASN A 144 -0.58 21.71 0.54
CA ASN A 144 -1.01 20.48 1.21
C ASN A 144 -1.27 19.35 0.21
N SER A 145 -1.34 18.14 0.73
CA SER A 145 -1.69 16.94 -0.02
C SER A 145 -3.14 17.03 -0.52
N LEU A 146 -3.42 16.49 -1.71
CA LEU A 146 -4.78 16.31 -2.22
C LEU A 146 -5.50 15.11 -1.57
N ASN A 147 -4.82 14.44 -0.62
CA ASN A 147 -5.34 13.30 0.12
C ASN A 147 -5.83 13.65 1.54
N ASP A 148 -5.68 14.90 1.99
CA ASP A 148 -6.15 15.41 3.28
C ASP A 148 -7.69 15.64 3.36
#